data_AF-A0A165P7G1-F1
#
_entry.id   AF-A0A165P7G1-F1
#
_cell.length_a   1.000
_cell.length_b   1.000
_cell.length_c   1.000
_cell.angle_alpha   90.00
_cell.angle_beta   90.00
_cell.angle_gamma   90.00
#
_symmetry.space_group_name_H-M   'P 1'
#
loop_
_entity.id
_entity.type
_entity.pdbx_description
1 polymer ?
#
loop_
_entity_poly.entity_id
_entity_poly.type
_entity_poly.pdbx_seq_one_letter_code
_entity_poly.pdbx_strand_id
1 'polypeptide(L)'
;MNGNLQSPLLALPGDILLVLSLPCYLRDIEDFTNLCTTCRLLHGLSTQTSPKTILRLAAAASRIFFRPDPHFLVAATARQLGEWASLSSANTAQLRATFRNGAEGLMELALEHAGLTMDRIRELYGLRFSTINPIVDLIDKCVGEQWYATPNFWDGGVDDAWTIDVDPPETFFHLVIYGELFAPAFDLFLETGTVPEVANVNTRLEYVKYCIPDWACIACMGGACDVKRPDGSIDPRRAVEPVGPYVPFLSEEWIQNRTYPDKFTKHTHQLGLRHLQDSTRWNPSWAEVRAAVGGDFEEQWKQDLWWAIVTCQGLDGMTMIRPGNLAPWRERLTAWRARIEAMSERPNKIAVGRQGTYIFPDLKGDLDITTSGYTYGT
;
A
#
# COMPACT_ATOMS: atom_id res chain seq x y z
N MET A 1 -3.21 -18.56 -59.96
CA MET A 1 -3.89 -17.37 -59.42
C MET A 1 -3.58 -17.31 -57.92
N ASN A 2 -2.46 -16.69 -57.55
CA ASN A 2 -2.10 -16.46 -56.16
C ASN A 2 -2.67 -15.09 -55.78
N GLY A 3 -3.89 -15.09 -55.25
CA GLY A 3 -4.47 -13.90 -54.65
C GLY A 3 -3.67 -13.55 -53.40
N ASN A 4 -2.87 -12.49 -53.48
CA ASN A 4 -2.33 -11.81 -52.31
C ASN A 4 -3.51 -11.28 -51.49
N LEU A 5 -3.99 -12.08 -50.54
CA LEU A 5 -4.79 -11.59 -49.43
C LEU A 5 -3.84 -10.83 -48.51
N GLN A 6 -3.47 -9.60 -48.89
CA GLN A 6 -2.96 -8.65 -47.92
C GLN A 6 -4.06 -8.46 -46.87
N SER A 7 -3.78 -8.81 -45.61
CA SER A 7 -4.72 -8.55 -44.52
C SER A 7 -5.09 -7.06 -44.57
N PRO A 8 -6.38 -6.71 -44.68
CA PRO A 8 -6.82 -5.32 -44.83
C PRO A 8 -6.36 -4.43 -43.65
N LEU A 9 -6.07 -5.04 -42.50
CA LEU A 9 -5.49 -4.38 -41.34
C LEU A 9 -4.07 -3.82 -41.58
N LEU A 10 -3.25 -4.53 -42.36
CA LEU A 10 -1.86 -4.13 -42.66
C LEU A 10 -1.78 -3.08 -43.79
N ALA A 11 -2.90 -2.81 -44.46
CA ALA A 11 -3.01 -1.77 -45.48
C ALA A 11 -3.33 -0.39 -44.89
N LEU A 12 -3.61 -0.31 -43.58
CA LEU A 12 -3.86 0.94 -42.88
C LEU A 12 -2.55 1.68 -42.59
N PRO A 13 -2.52 3.02 -42.68
CA PRO A 13 -1.37 3.84 -42.30
C PRO A 13 -0.91 3.53 -40.87
N GLY A 14 0.41 3.51 -40.67
CA GLY A 14 1.02 3.29 -39.36
C GLY A 14 0.41 4.18 -38.28
N ASP A 15 0.16 5.46 -38.59
CA ASP A 15 -0.42 6.41 -37.64
C ASP A 15 -1.85 6.04 -37.19
N ILE A 16 -2.66 5.42 -38.05
CA ILE A 16 -4.02 4.96 -37.68
C ILE A 16 -3.95 3.71 -36.80
N LEU A 17 -3.01 2.82 -37.09
CA LEU A 17 -2.78 1.59 -36.31
C LEU A 17 -2.11 1.87 -34.95
N LEU A 18 -1.25 2.90 -34.88
CA LEU A 18 -0.36 3.22 -33.77
C LEU A 18 -0.95 4.30 -32.83
N VAL A 19 -1.59 5.34 -33.38
CA VAL A 19 -2.01 6.53 -32.60
C VAL A 19 -3.50 6.50 -32.20
N LEU A 20 -4.39 5.82 -32.94
CA LEU A 20 -5.83 6.11 -32.80
C LEU A 20 -6.78 5.01 -32.33
N SER A 21 -6.43 3.71 -32.27
CA SER A 21 -7.51 2.73 -32.10
C SER A 21 -7.17 1.39 -31.47
N LEU A 22 -6.15 0.66 -31.96
CA LEU A 22 -6.23 -0.79 -31.80
C LEU A 22 -6.08 -1.26 -30.34
N PRO A 23 -5.06 -0.85 -29.57
CA PRO A 23 -4.96 -1.20 -28.15
C PRO A 23 -6.08 -0.61 -27.28
N CYS A 24 -6.68 0.51 -27.71
CA CYS A 24 -7.79 1.14 -27.00
C CYS A 24 -9.12 0.36 -27.14
N TYR A 25 -9.26 -0.46 -28.18
CA TYR A 25 -10.41 -1.34 -28.40
C TYR A 25 -10.19 -2.79 -27.96
N LEU A 26 -9.00 -3.13 -27.47
CA LEU A 26 -8.77 -4.44 -26.86
C LEU A 26 -9.45 -4.52 -25.50
N ARG A 27 -9.91 -5.73 -25.14
CA ARG A 27 -10.62 -5.96 -23.88
C ARG A 27 -9.65 -6.00 -22.71
N ASP A 28 -8.50 -6.62 -22.89
CA ASP A 28 -7.54 -6.87 -21.81
C ASP A 28 -6.09 -6.97 -22.32
N ILE A 29 -5.17 -7.18 -21.38
CA ILE A 29 -3.74 -7.31 -21.66
C ILE A 29 -3.37 -8.61 -22.39
N GLU A 30 -4.21 -9.63 -22.32
CA GLU A 30 -3.99 -10.91 -23.01
C GLU A 30 -4.26 -10.76 -24.51
N ASP A 31 -5.39 -10.12 -24.87
CA ASP A 31 -5.71 -9.71 -26.23
C ASP A 31 -4.57 -8.86 -26.83
N PHE A 32 -3.98 -7.97 -26.01
CA PHE A 32 -2.82 -7.16 -26.42
C PHE A 32 -1.57 -7.99 -26.67
N THR A 33 -1.26 -8.94 -25.77
CA THR A 33 -0.09 -9.81 -25.93
C THR A 33 -0.23 -10.71 -27.16
N ASN A 34 -1.42 -11.29 -27.36
CA ASN A 34 -1.74 -12.10 -28.53
C ASN A 34 -1.56 -11.29 -29.82
N LEU A 35 -2.08 -10.06 -29.87
CA LEU A 35 -1.89 -9.16 -31.00
C LEU A 35 -0.40 -8.91 -31.29
N CYS A 36 0.42 -8.66 -30.26
CA CYS A 36 1.86 -8.44 -30.41
C CYS A 36 2.58 -9.63 -31.05
N THR A 37 2.10 -10.86 -30.83
CA THR A 37 2.73 -12.07 -31.37
C THR A 37 2.36 -12.39 -32.81
N THR A 38 1.36 -11.71 -33.39
CA THR A 38 0.85 -12.04 -34.73
C THR A 38 1.80 -11.67 -35.87
N CYS A 39 2.43 -10.49 -35.85
CA CYS A 39 3.40 -10.09 -36.86
C CYS A 39 4.38 -9.02 -36.35
N ARG A 40 5.53 -8.88 -37.02
CA ARG A 40 6.59 -7.93 -36.65
C ARG A 40 6.15 -6.47 -36.70
N LEU A 41 5.25 -6.12 -37.63
CA LEU A 41 4.71 -4.76 -37.71
C LEU A 41 3.92 -4.45 -36.44
N LEU A 42 2.92 -5.28 -36.11
CA LEU A 42 2.10 -5.11 -34.90
C LEU A 42 2.94 -5.16 -33.63
N HIS A 43 3.94 -6.05 -33.55
CA HIS A 43 4.91 -6.04 -32.46
C HIS A 43 5.63 -4.69 -32.34
N GLY A 44 6.17 -4.16 -33.45
CA GLY A 44 6.86 -2.86 -33.48
C GLY A 44 5.95 -1.70 -33.07
N LEU A 45 4.70 -1.68 -33.56
CA LEU A 45 3.72 -0.67 -33.18
C LEU A 45 3.35 -0.77 -31.69
N SER A 46 3.20 -1.99 -31.18
CA SER A 46 2.86 -2.23 -29.77
C SER A 46 3.93 -1.73 -28.79
N THR A 47 5.21 -1.69 -29.18
CA THR A 47 6.28 -1.10 -28.34
C THR A 47 6.09 0.40 -28.08
N GLN A 48 5.30 1.08 -28.90
CA GLN A 48 5.01 2.51 -28.78
C GLN A 48 3.66 2.78 -28.07
N THR A 49 3.00 1.74 -27.56
CA THR A 49 1.72 1.87 -26.84
C THR A 49 1.90 2.69 -25.58
N SER A 50 0.97 3.62 -25.33
CA SER A 50 1.05 4.48 -24.15
C SER A 50 0.97 3.67 -22.85
N PRO A 51 1.76 4.02 -21.81
CA PRO A 51 1.69 3.35 -20.51
C PRO A 51 0.29 3.39 -19.86
N LYS A 52 -0.51 4.42 -20.14
CA LYS A 52 -1.91 4.53 -19.67
C LYS A 52 -2.80 3.46 -20.29
N THR A 53 -2.64 3.22 -21.59
CA THR A 53 -3.40 2.17 -22.29
C THR A 53 -3.05 0.79 -21.75
N ILE A 54 -1.77 0.53 -21.48
CA ILE A 54 -1.33 -0.74 -20.87
C ILE A 54 -1.89 -0.91 -19.46
N LEU A 55 -1.86 0.13 -18.62
CA LEU A 55 -2.46 0.06 -17.27
C LEU A 55 -3.96 -0.24 -17.34
N ARG A 56 -4.70 0.40 -18.26
CA ARG A 56 -6.13 0.14 -18.46
C ARG A 56 -6.40 -1.31 -18.89
N LEU A 57 -5.59 -1.85 -19.80
CA LEU A 57 -5.68 -3.25 -20.23
C LEU A 57 -5.32 -4.23 -19.11
N ALA A 58 -4.34 -3.88 -18.26
CA ALA A 58 -3.98 -4.65 -17.08
C ALA A 58 -5.09 -4.63 -16.03
N ALA A 59 -5.71 -3.46 -15.81
CA ALA A 59 -6.86 -3.28 -14.91
C ALA A 59 -8.05 -4.15 -15.35
N ALA A 60 -8.34 -4.21 -16.65
CA ALA A 60 -9.39 -5.08 -17.17
C ALA A 60 -9.14 -6.58 -16.92
N ALA A 61 -7.88 -6.97 -16.70
CA ALA A 61 -7.45 -8.34 -16.43
C ALA A 61 -7.04 -8.57 -14.95
N SER A 62 -7.32 -7.62 -14.06
CA SER A 62 -6.81 -7.60 -12.69
C SER A 62 -7.18 -8.84 -11.89
N ARG A 63 -8.45 -9.25 -11.98
CA ARG A 63 -9.00 -10.43 -11.31
C ARG A 63 -8.43 -11.77 -11.77
N ILE A 64 -7.68 -11.80 -12.86
CA ILE A 64 -7.10 -13.03 -13.39
C ILE A 64 -5.58 -13.01 -13.19
N PHE A 65 -4.90 -11.97 -13.68
CA PHE A 65 -3.44 -11.93 -13.71
C PHE A 65 -2.84 -11.12 -12.55
N PHE A 66 -3.49 -10.04 -12.13
CA PHE A 66 -2.95 -9.07 -11.16
C PHE A 66 -3.69 -9.13 -9.82
N ARG A 67 -3.68 -10.32 -9.21
CA ARG A 67 -4.26 -10.55 -7.87
C ARG A 67 -3.28 -10.17 -6.75
N PRO A 68 -3.79 -9.67 -5.61
CA PRO A 68 -5.19 -9.34 -5.33
C PRO A 68 -5.63 -8.05 -6.01
N ASP A 69 -6.88 -8.03 -6.48
CA ASP A 69 -7.53 -6.91 -7.16
C ASP A 69 -8.13 -5.96 -6.09
N PRO A 70 -7.98 -4.63 -6.21
CA PRO A 70 -7.13 -3.87 -7.14
C PRO A 70 -5.70 -3.64 -6.61
N HIS A 71 -5.41 -4.14 -5.39
CA HIS A 71 -4.21 -3.85 -4.60
C HIS A 71 -2.87 -4.04 -5.33
N PHE A 72 -2.73 -5.08 -6.16
CA PHE A 72 -1.48 -5.33 -6.89
C PHE A 72 -1.13 -4.18 -7.85
N LEU A 73 -2.11 -3.72 -8.63
CA LEU A 73 -1.90 -2.65 -9.62
C LEU A 73 -1.80 -1.28 -8.94
N VAL A 74 -2.54 -1.06 -7.85
CA VAL A 74 -2.40 0.13 -7.02
C VAL A 74 -0.98 0.21 -6.45
N ALA A 75 -0.43 -0.88 -5.90
CA ALA A 75 0.95 -0.92 -5.43
C ALA A 75 1.97 -0.59 -6.53
N ALA A 76 1.77 -1.13 -7.74
CA ALA A 76 2.65 -0.86 -8.87
C ALA A 76 2.66 0.61 -9.34
N THR A 77 1.60 1.37 -9.05
CA THR A 77 1.39 2.74 -9.55
C THR A 77 1.38 3.81 -8.45
N ALA A 78 1.31 3.40 -7.18
CA ALA A 78 1.21 4.27 -6.02
C ALA A 78 2.35 5.31 -5.94
N ARG A 79 3.58 4.95 -6.33
CA ARG A 79 4.71 5.90 -6.39
C ARG A 79 4.42 7.08 -7.32
N GLN A 80 3.94 6.78 -8.53
CA GLN A 80 3.60 7.78 -9.53
C GLN A 80 2.44 8.67 -9.06
N LEU A 81 1.47 8.10 -8.33
CA LEU A 81 0.39 8.86 -7.71
C LEU A 81 0.89 9.79 -6.61
N GLY A 82 1.80 9.34 -5.74
CA GLY A 82 2.41 10.17 -4.71
C GLY A 82 3.23 11.34 -5.30
N GLU A 83 4.00 11.06 -6.36
CA GLU A 83 4.75 12.08 -7.10
C GLU A 83 3.83 13.09 -7.77
N TRP A 84 2.79 12.62 -8.48
CA TRP A 84 1.79 13.49 -9.10
C TRP A 84 1.05 14.36 -8.07
N ALA A 85 0.68 13.79 -6.93
CA ALA A 85 0.01 14.51 -5.85
C ALA A 85 0.91 15.58 -5.22
N SER A 86 2.23 15.34 -5.19
CA SER A 86 3.21 16.29 -4.66
C SER A 86 3.39 17.54 -5.53
N LEU A 87 2.94 17.52 -6.80
CA LEU A 87 3.09 18.66 -7.71
C LEU A 87 2.22 19.86 -7.34
N SER A 88 1.08 19.66 -6.66
CA SER A 88 0.23 20.76 -6.21
C SER A 88 -0.64 20.38 -5.02
N SER A 89 -1.02 21.38 -4.21
CA SER A 89 -1.96 21.20 -3.11
C SER A 89 -3.34 20.73 -3.59
N ALA A 90 -3.76 21.15 -4.79
CA ALA A 90 -5.00 20.68 -5.41
C ALA A 90 -4.96 19.16 -5.71
N ASN A 91 -3.84 18.66 -6.24
CA ASN A 91 -3.67 17.22 -6.50
C ASN A 91 -3.61 16.44 -5.19
N THR A 92 -2.94 16.97 -4.17
CA THR A 92 -2.93 16.36 -2.83
C THR A 92 -4.33 16.30 -2.23
N ALA A 93 -5.13 17.36 -2.36
CA ALA A 93 -6.52 17.38 -1.91
C ALA A 93 -7.38 16.38 -2.68
N GLN A 94 -7.17 16.24 -4.00
CA GLN A 94 -7.85 15.25 -4.83
C GLN A 94 -7.48 13.82 -4.40
N LEU A 95 -6.18 13.50 -4.24
CA LEU A 95 -5.73 12.20 -3.75
C LEU A 95 -6.37 11.85 -2.40
N ARG A 96 -6.36 12.82 -1.47
CA ARG A 96 -6.95 12.66 -0.14
C ARG A 96 -8.46 12.42 -0.20
N ALA A 97 -9.18 13.10 -1.08
CA ALA A 97 -10.60 12.89 -1.29
C ALA A 97 -10.87 11.49 -1.88
N THR A 98 -10.04 11.06 -2.84
CA THR A 98 -10.13 9.74 -3.47
C THR A 98 -9.95 8.60 -2.47
N PHE A 99 -9.10 8.75 -1.44
CA PHE A 99 -8.93 7.71 -0.43
C PHE A 99 -10.26 7.26 0.19
N ARG A 100 -11.25 8.17 0.31
CA ARG A 100 -12.58 7.87 0.86
C ARG A 100 -13.37 6.83 0.06
N ASN A 101 -12.98 6.57 -1.18
CA ASN A 101 -13.54 5.52 -2.04
C ASN A 101 -12.79 4.17 -1.91
N GLY A 102 -11.79 4.08 -1.03
CA GLY A 102 -11.00 2.88 -0.78
C GLY A 102 -9.95 2.59 -1.86
N ALA A 103 -9.50 1.33 -1.92
CA ALA A 103 -8.50 0.88 -2.89
C ALA A 103 -9.00 0.97 -4.35
N GLU A 104 -10.31 0.80 -4.58
CA GLU A 104 -10.94 0.99 -5.90
C GLU A 104 -10.81 2.44 -6.38
N GLY A 105 -11.09 3.42 -5.50
CA GLY A 105 -10.88 4.83 -5.84
C GLY A 105 -9.43 5.14 -6.20
N LEU A 106 -8.46 4.53 -5.50
CA LEU A 106 -7.05 4.69 -5.86
C LEU A 106 -6.73 4.10 -7.24
N MET A 107 -7.35 2.99 -7.60
CA MET A 107 -7.19 2.39 -8.92
C MET A 107 -7.78 3.28 -10.02
N GLU A 108 -8.95 3.87 -9.80
CA GLU A 108 -9.56 4.85 -10.73
C GLU A 108 -8.64 6.06 -10.94
N LEU A 109 -8.09 6.62 -9.86
CA LEU A 109 -7.14 7.73 -9.94
C LEU A 109 -5.83 7.33 -10.62
N ALA A 110 -5.35 6.11 -10.40
CA ALA A 110 -4.19 5.55 -11.11
C ALA A 110 -4.42 5.49 -12.61
N LEU A 111 -5.63 5.12 -13.07
CA LEU A 111 -5.98 5.08 -14.49
C LEU A 111 -5.93 6.47 -15.15
N GLU A 112 -6.19 7.53 -14.38
CA GLU A 112 -6.15 8.92 -14.87
C GLU A 112 -4.73 9.49 -14.93
N HIS A 113 -3.91 9.23 -13.90
CA HIS A 113 -2.65 9.96 -13.68
C HIS A 113 -1.38 9.10 -13.76
N ALA A 114 -1.47 7.78 -13.62
CA ALA A 114 -0.33 6.87 -13.67
C ALA A 114 -0.27 6.09 -15.00
N GLY A 115 0.81 5.34 -15.18
CA GLY A 115 0.99 4.45 -16.31
C GLY A 115 1.79 3.21 -15.95
N LEU A 116 1.66 2.17 -16.76
CA LEU A 116 2.37 0.91 -16.58
C LEU A 116 3.00 0.49 -17.91
N THR A 117 4.25 0.05 -17.90
CA THR A 117 4.93 -0.47 -19.11
C THR A 117 4.93 -1.99 -19.10
N MET A 118 5.06 -2.61 -20.28
CA MET A 118 5.21 -4.07 -20.37
C MET A 118 6.47 -4.57 -19.67
N ASP A 119 7.55 -3.79 -19.64
CA ASP A 119 8.77 -4.14 -18.91
C ASP A 119 8.54 -4.13 -17.41
N ARG A 120 7.82 -3.14 -16.88
CA ARG A 120 7.43 -3.14 -15.46
C ARG A 120 6.49 -4.29 -15.14
N ILE A 121 5.58 -4.69 -16.03
CA ILE A 121 4.74 -5.90 -15.83
C ILE A 121 5.61 -7.15 -15.72
N ARG A 122 6.61 -7.32 -16.59
CA ARG A 122 7.54 -8.46 -16.53
C ARG A 122 8.35 -8.47 -15.24
N GLU A 123 8.82 -7.30 -14.81
CA GLU A 123 9.53 -7.13 -13.55
C GLU A 123 8.65 -7.49 -12.36
N LEU A 124 7.42 -6.97 -12.30
CA LEU A 124 6.44 -7.28 -11.26
C LEU A 124 6.11 -8.78 -11.21
N TYR A 125 6.05 -9.44 -12.37
CA TYR A 125 5.89 -10.89 -12.43
C TYR A 125 7.09 -11.63 -11.82
N GLY A 126 8.32 -11.17 -12.11
CA GLY A 126 9.54 -11.69 -11.47
C GLY A 126 9.58 -11.44 -9.95
N LEU A 127 9.18 -10.24 -9.52
CA LEU A 127 9.06 -9.87 -8.11
C LEU A 127 8.04 -10.74 -7.37
N ARG A 128 6.97 -11.16 -8.06
CA ARG A 128 5.94 -12.04 -7.47
C ARG A 128 6.54 -13.31 -6.87
N PHE A 129 7.41 -13.99 -7.60
CA PHE A 129 8.01 -15.25 -7.14
C PHE A 129 9.24 -15.04 -6.26
N SER A 130 10.04 -14.01 -6.55
CA SER A 130 11.31 -13.79 -5.84
C SER A 130 11.14 -13.11 -4.47
N THR A 131 10.13 -12.25 -4.32
CA THR A 131 9.97 -11.34 -3.18
C THR A 131 8.58 -11.38 -2.59
N ILE A 132 7.52 -11.16 -3.39
CA ILE A 132 6.15 -11.02 -2.87
C ILE A 132 5.69 -12.32 -2.21
N ASN A 133 5.70 -13.46 -2.92
CA ASN A 133 5.21 -14.73 -2.38
C ASN A 133 5.97 -15.16 -1.10
N PRO A 134 7.31 -15.09 -1.03
CA PRO A 134 8.01 -15.40 0.23
C PRO A 134 7.67 -14.47 1.41
N ILE A 135 7.42 -13.19 1.15
CA ILE A 135 7.07 -12.24 2.21
C ILE A 135 5.61 -12.42 2.63
N VAL A 136 4.72 -12.70 1.68
CA VAL A 136 3.33 -13.09 1.96
C VAL A 136 3.30 -14.34 2.85
N ASP A 137 4.14 -15.35 2.56
CA ASP A 137 4.29 -16.55 3.42
C ASP A 137 4.82 -16.19 4.81
N LEU A 138 5.75 -15.23 4.92
CA LEU A 138 6.20 -14.71 6.21
C LEU A 138 5.06 -14.01 6.98
N ILE A 139 4.26 -13.18 6.30
CA ILE A 139 3.11 -12.49 6.90
C ILE A 139 2.06 -13.52 7.36
N ASP A 140 1.78 -14.55 6.56
CA ASP A 140 0.87 -15.64 6.91
C ASP A 140 1.30 -16.35 8.20
N LYS A 141 2.61 -16.56 8.39
CA LYS A 141 3.19 -17.11 9.62
C LYS A 141 3.16 -16.16 10.83
N CYS A 142 2.87 -14.88 10.62
CA CYS A 142 2.77 -13.88 11.69
C CYS A 142 1.32 -13.56 12.07
N VAL A 143 0.40 -13.53 11.10
CA VAL A 143 -0.97 -13.04 11.29
C VAL A 143 -2.03 -13.81 10.51
N GLY A 144 -1.65 -14.78 9.67
CA GLY A 144 -2.57 -15.54 8.82
C GLY A 144 -2.89 -16.94 9.35
N GLU A 145 -3.40 -17.80 8.46
CA GLU A 145 -3.81 -19.17 8.79
C GLU A 145 -2.64 -20.03 9.28
N GLN A 146 -1.45 -19.84 8.72
CA GLN A 146 -0.25 -20.58 9.17
C GLN A 146 0.15 -20.23 10.60
N TRP A 147 -0.08 -19.00 11.04
CA TRP A 147 0.17 -18.59 12.42
C TRP A 147 -0.73 -19.35 13.39
N TYR A 148 -2.04 -19.42 13.12
CA TYR A 148 -3.01 -20.20 13.90
C TYR A 148 -2.76 -21.70 13.91
N ALA A 149 -2.14 -22.23 12.86
CA ALA A 149 -1.77 -23.64 12.78
C ALA A 149 -0.61 -24.02 13.72
N THR A 150 0.00 -23.06 14.44
CA THR A 150 1.06 -23.36 15.41
C THR A 150 0.51 -24.26 16.54
N PRO A 151 1.16 -25.40 16.86
CA PRO A 151 0.71 -26.27 17.93
C PRO A 151 0.60 -25.53 19.27
N ASN A 152 -0.45 -25.81 20.05
CA ASN A 152 -0.72 -25.15 21.33
C ASN A 152 -0.84 -23.62 21.23
N PHE A 153 -1.37 -23.10 20.11
CA PHE A 153 -1.47 -21.66 19.85
C PHE A 153 -1.99 -20.85 21.05
N TRP A 154 -3.12 -21.26 21.64
CA TRP A 154 -3.72 -20.60 22.80
C TRP A 154 -3.10 -21.00 24.14
N ASP A 155 -2.29 -22.05 24.16
CA ASP A 155 -1.72 -22.69 25.36
C ASP A 155 -0.19 -22.48 25.46
N GLY A 156 0.31 -21.34 24.96
CA GLY A 156 1.72 -20.94 25.06
C GLY A 156 2.62 -21.46 23.93
N GLY A 157 2.04 -21.95 22.83
CA GLY A 157 2.77 -22.31 21.60
C GLY A 157 3.27 -21.10 20.81
N VAL A 158 2.68 -19.93 21.04
CA VAL A 158 3.16 -18.63 20.55
C VAL A 158 3.21 -17.62 21.70
N ASP A 159 4.11 -16.66 21.59
CA ASP A 159 4.31 -15.56 22.54
C ASP A 159 3.33 -14.40 22.32
N ASP A 160 2.67 -14.36 21.17
CA ASP A 160 1.87 -13.23 20.68
C ASP A 160 0.42 -13.58 20.31
N ALA A 161 -0.15 -14.67 20.84
CA ALA A 161 -1.48 -15.16 20.46
C ALA A 161 -2.57 -14.06 20.47
N TRP A 162 -3.28 -13.90 19.34
CA TRP A 162 -4.35 -12.92 19.16
C TRP A 162 -5.43 -13.43 18.19
N THR A 163 -6.64 -12.87 18.28
CA THR A 163 -7.73 -13.15 17.32
C THR A 163 -7.72 -12.11 16.18
N ILE A 164 -6.99 -12.42 15.11
CA ILE A 164 -6.85 -11.63 13.86
C ILE A 164 -7.38 -12.46 12.68
N ASP A 165 -8.13 -11.88 11.75
CA ASP A 165 -8.45 -12.51 10.46
C ASP A 165 -7.93 -11.60 9.36
N VAL A 166 -6.94 -12.05 8.57
CA VAL A 166 -6.43 -11.27 7.44
C VAL A 166 -6.21 -12.14 6.23
N ASP A 167 -6.34 -11.54 5.05
CA ASP A 167 -5.72 -12.08 3.84
C ASP A 167 -4.24 -11.61 3.76
N PRO A 168 -3.25 -12.53 3.86
CA PRO A 168 -1.84 -12.15 3.86
C PRO A 168 -1.37 -11.43 2.58
N PRO A 169 -1.78 -11.84 1.35
CA PRO A 169 -1.55 -11.06 0.13
C PRO A 169 -2.06 -9.62 0.21
N GLU A 170 -3.32 -9.38 0.55
CA GLU A 170 -3.86 -8.01 0.68
C GLU A 170 -3.12 -7.20 1.76
N THR A 171 -2.82 -7.82 2.90
CA THR A 171 -2.04 -7.21 3.99
C THR A 171 -0.65 -6.77 3.54
N PHE A 172 0.04 -7.60 2.75
CA PHE A 172 1.31 -7.23 2.12
C PHE A 172 1.15 -5.99 1.24
N PHE A 173 0.12 -5.94 0.39
CA PHE A 173 -0.08 -4.80 -0.50
C PHE A 173 -0.49 -3.53 0.25
N HIS A 174 -1.23 -3.60 1.35
CA HIS A 174 -1.48 -2.42 2.19
C HIS A 174 -0.19 -1.80 2.74
N LEU A 175 0.72 -2.63 3.26
CA LEU A 175 2.04 -2.18 3.72
C LEU A 175 2.85 -1.54 2.58
N VAL A 176 2.86 -2.20 1.43
CA VAL A 176 3.59 -1.74 0.25
C VAL A 176 3.02 -0.45 -0.29
N ILE A 177 1.69 -0.33 -0.46
CA ILE A 177 1.04 0.88 -1.00
C ILE A 177 1.32 2.07 -0.09
N TYR A 178 1.28 1.90 1.24
CA TYR A 178 1.68 2.95 2.17
C TYR A 178 3.13 3.40 1.94
N GLY A 179 4.06 2.45 1.83
CA GLY A 179 5.45 2.74 1.49
C GLY A 179 5.59 3.40 0.11
N GLU A 180 4.78 2.99 -0.87
CA GLU A 180 4.79 3.56 -2.22
C GLU A 180 4.33 5.02 -2.27
N LEU A 181 3.30 5.35 -1.51
CA LEU A 181 2.76 6.71 -1.47
C LEU A 181 3.64 7.66 -0.65
N PHE A 182 4.15 7.20 0.50
CA PHE A 182 4.68 8.11 1.52
C PHE A 182 6.19 8.03 1.73
N ALA A 183 6.88 6.97 1.30
CA ALA A 183 8.34 6.89 1.46
C ALA A 183 9.15 8.05 0.85
N PRO A 184 8.77 8.69 -0.29
CA PRO A 184 9.54 9.83 -0.80
C PRO A 184 9.67 10.97 0.21
N ALA A 185 8.73 11.06 1.15
CA ALA A 185 8.76 12.09 2.19
C ALA A 185 9.93 11.94 3.16
N PHE A 186 10.51 10.74 3.31
CA PHE A 186 11.67 10.55 4.19
C PHE A 186 12.91 11.29 3.68
N ASP A 187 13.16 11.28 2.38
CA ASP A 187 14.32 11.98 1.80
C ASP A 187 14.23 13.48 2.07
N LEU A 188 13.06 14.08 1.81
CA LEU A 188 12.82 15.49 2.11
C LEU A 188 12.90 15.76 3.62
N PHE A 189 12.26 14.93 4.44
CA PHE A 189 12.24 15.09 5.89
C PHE A 189 13.64 15.04 6.52
N LEU A 190 14.49 14.13 6.07
CA LEU A 190 15.87 14.03 6.56
C LEU A 190 16.75 15.19 6.10
N GLU A 191 16.39 15.88 5.02
CA GLU A 191 17.16 17.01 4.48
C GLU A 191 16.72 18.35 5.05
N THR A 192 15.41 18.56 5.23
CA THR A 192 14.83 19.85 5.58
C THR A 192 14.14 19.87 6.95
N GLY A 193 13.90 18.70 7.54
CA GLY A 193 13.04 18.55 8.72
C GLY A 193 11.54 18.75 8.42
N THR A 194 11.16 18.92 7.16
CA THR A 194 9.76 19.18 6.75
C THR A 194 9.18 18.01 5.97
N VAL A 195 7.88 17.79 6.16
CA VAL A 195 7.14 16.71 5.50
C VAL A 195 6.24 17.32 4.43
N PRO A 196 6.24 16.80 3.19
CA PRO A 196 5.41 17.34 2.11
C PRO A 196 3.93 17.10 2.42
N GLU A 197 3.06 17.95 1.84
CA GLU A 197 1.61 17.90 2.11
C GLU A 197 0.99 16.53 1.79
N VAL A 198 1.46 15.88 0.72
CA VAL A 198 1.03 14.54 0.31
C VAL A 198 1.23 13.48 1.40
N ALA A 199 2.25 13.66 2.24
CA ALA A 199 2.61 12.71 3.28
C ALA A 199 2.33 13.26 4.68
N ASN A 200 1.55 14.35 4.80
CA ASN A 200 1.18 14.87 6.11
C ASN A 200 0.27 13.89 6.87
N VAL A 201 0.19 14.05 8.20
CA VAL A 201 -0.59 13.16 9.08
C VAL A 201 -2.06 13.05 8.64
N ASN A 202 -2.69 14.15 8.20
CA ASN A 202 -4.10 14.09 7.80
C ASN A 202 -4.29 13.23 6.54
N THR A 203 -3.40 13.35 5.55
CA THR A 203 -3.45 12.59 4.30
C THR A 203 -3.20 11.10 4.57
N ARG A 204 -2.20 10.78 5.41
CA ARG A 204 -1.90 9.38 5.77
C ARG A 204 -3.02 8.73 6.58
N LEU A 205 -3.63 9.46 7.52
CA LEU A 205 -4.77 8.94 8.28
C LEU A 205 -6.01 8.73 7.40
N GLU A 206 -6.28 9.57 6.40
CA GLU A 206 -7.35 9.27 5.43
C GLU A 206 -7.06 7.99 4.65
N TYR A 207 -5.81 7.78 4.22
CA TYR A 207 -5.40 6.53 3.57
C TYR A 207 -5.63 5.32 4.49
N VAL A 208 -5.13 5.35 5.74
CA VAL A 208 -5.29 4.21 6.67
C VAL A 208 -6.77 3.96 6.95
N LYS A 209 -7.57 5.01 7.18
CA LYS A 209 -9.02 4.87 7.45
C LYS A 209 -9.72 4.13 6.33
N TYR A 210 -9.52 4.54 5.08
CA TYR A 210 -10.38 4.12 3.97
C TYR A 210 -9.73 3.14 2.98
N CYS A 211 -8.42 3.20 2.77
CA CYS A 211 -7.73 2.28 1.86
C CYS A 211 -7.27 0.99 2.56
N ILE A 212 -7.31 0.96 3.89
CA ILE A 212 -7.12 -0.25 4.71
C ILE A 212 -8.38 -0.40 5.60
N PRO A 213 -9.54 -0.76 5.04
CA PRO A 213 -10.78 -0.80 5.81
C PRO A 213 -10.70 -1.84 6.93
N ASP A 214 -11.12 -1.47 8.12
CA ASP A 214 -11.15 -2.36 9.29
C ASP A 214 -12.35 -2.00 10.16
N TRP A 215 -13.08 -2.99 10.66
CA TRP A 215 -14.27 -2.73 11.45
C TRP A 215 -13.93 -2.04 12.78
N ALA A 216 -12.73 -2.30 13.35
CA ALA A 216 -12.29 -1.67 14.59
C ALA A 216 -12.17 -0.14 14.40
N CYS A 217 -11.77 0.30 13.21
CA CYS A 217 -11.63 1.72 12.86
C CYS A 217 -12.97 2.47 13.02
N ILE A 218 -14.05 1.94 12.45
CA ILE A 218 -15.37 2.56 12.54
C ILE A 218 -16.06 2.31 13.89
N ALA A 219 -15.97 1.10 14.43
CA ALA A 219 -16.65 0.74 15.68
C ALA A 219 -16.08 1.49 16.89
N CYS A 220 -14.76 1.75 16.89
CA CYS A 220 -14.09 2.40 18.00
C CYS A 220 -13.92 3.91 17.82
N MET A 221 -14.46 4.53 16.76
CA MET A 221 -14.29 5.97 16.52
C MET A 221 -14.85 6.85 17.67
N GLY A 222 -15.93 6.39 18.32
CA GLY A 222 -16.56 7.10 19.45
C GLY A 222 -16.40 6.42 20.82
N GLY A 223 -15.76 5.24 20.87
CA GLY A 223 -15.68 4.39 22.06
C GLY A 223 -14.33 4.41 22.79
N ALA A 224 -13.27 4.91 22.18
CA ALA A 224 -11.98 5.04 22.87
C ALA A 224 -12.01 6.10 23.98
N CYS A 225 -10.99 6.11 24.83
CA CYS A 225 -10.82 7.17 25.82
C CYS A 225 -10.29 8.46 25.17
N ASP A 226 -10.70 9.61 25.72
CA ASP A 226 -10.15 10.95 25.39
C ASP A 226 -10.26 11.37 23.91
N VAL A 227 -11.17 10.74 23.17
CA VAL A 227 -11.42 11.02 21.75
C VAL A 227 -12.35 12.19 21.49
N LYS A 228 -13.25 12.42 22.45
CA LYS A 228 -14.14 13.56 22.40
C LYS A 228 -13.38 14.77 22.92
N ARG A 229 -13.35 15.82 22.12
CA ARG A 229 -12.87 17.13 22.53
C ARG A 229 -13.77 17.70 23.64
N PRO A 230 -13.34 18.76 24.34
CA PRO A 230 -14.14 19.38 25.40
C PRO A 230 -15.53 19.83 24.94
N ASP A 231 -15.71 20.12 23.65
CA ASP A 231 -16.98 20.47 23.02
C ASP A 231 -17.87 19.26 22.64
N GLY A 232 -17.40 18.04 22.94
CA GLY A 232 -18.09 16.78 22.62
C GLY A 232 -17.87 16.28 21.18
N SER A 233 -17.17 17.04 20.33
CA SER A 233 -16.87 16.63 18.95
C SER A 233 -15.75 15.58 18.92
N ILE A 234 -15.80 14.68 17.93
CA ILE A 234 -14.73 13.71 17.68
C ILE A 234 -13.64 14.40 16.86
N ASP A 235 -12.36 14.12 17.17
CA ASP A 235 -11.27 14.64 16.34
C ASP A 235 -11.43 14.18 14.87
N PRO A 236 -11.44 15.10 13.88
CA PRO A 236 -11.58 14.76 12.46
C PRO A 236 -10.54 13.76 11.94
N ARG A 237 -9.35 13.71 12.56
CA ARG A 237 -8.30 12.73 12.22
C ARG A 237 -8.71 11.30 12.51
N ARG A 238 -9.67 11.12 13.41
CA ARG A 238 -10.24 9.83 13.76
C ARG A 238 -11.63 9.60 13.19
N ALA A 239 -12.40 10.65 12.96
CA ALA A 239 -13.75 10.53 12.44
C ALA A 239 -13.75 9.71 11.13
N VAL A 240 -14.56 8.65 11.11
CA VAL A 240 -14.81 7.80 9.96
C VAL A 240 -16.24 8.05 9.51
N GLU A 241 -16.39 8.59 8.31
CA GLU A 241 -17.69 8.67 7.66
C GLU A 241 -17.99 7.36 6.92
N PRO A 242 -19.24 6.88 6.92
CA PRO A 242 -19.63 5.62 6.31
C PRO A 242 -19.76 5.74 4.78
N VAL A 243 -18.63 6.00 4.12
CA VAL A 243 -18.47 6.14 2.67
C VAL A 243 -17.49 5.10 2.13
N GLY A 244 -17.47 4.91 0.81
CA GLY A 244 -16.64 3.91 0.13
C GLY A 244 -16.78 2.53 0.78
N PRO A 245 -15.71 1.95 1.34
CA PRO A 245 -15.76 0.62 1.94
C PRO A 245 -16.67 0.54 3.17
N TYR A 246 -16.97 1.65 3.85
CA TYR A 246 -17.84 1.66 5.04
C TYR A 246 -19.32 1.90 4.75
N VAL A 247 -19.73 2.06 3.49
CA VAL A 247 -21.16 2.17 3.12
C VAL A 247 -22.03 1.06 3.71
N PRO A 248 -21.59 -0.21 3.84
CA PRO A 248 -22.38 -1.27 4.47
C PRO A 248 -22.82 -0.97 5.93
N PHE A 249 -22.10 -0.10 6.64
CA PHE A 249 -22.46 0.33 8.00
C PHE A 249 -23.63 1.33 8.06
N LEU A 250 -24.11 1.82 6.91
CA LEU A 250 -25.37 2.57 6.82
C LEU A 250 -26.61 1.67 6.85
N SER A 251 -26.43 0.35 6.78
CA SER A 251 -27.58 -0.57 6.78
C SER A 251 -28.35 -0.50 8.10
N GLU A 252 -29.69 -0.55 8.01
CA GLU A 252 -30.57 -0.58 9.19
C GLU A 252 -30.22 -1.75 10.13
N GLU A 253 -29.72 -2.85 9.55
CA GLU A 253 -29.31 -4.04 10.27
C GLU A 253 -28.15 -3.77 11.24
N TRP A 254 -27.10 -3.06 10.82
CA TRP A 254 -26.02 -2.67 11.72
C TRP A 254 -26.50 -1.69 12.80
N ILE A 255 -27.29 -0.69 12.39
CA ILE A 255 -27.81 0.35 13.29
C ILE A 255 -28.66 -0.25 14.41
N GLN A 256 -29.45 -1.28 14.11
CA GLN A 256 -30.37 -1.91 15.06
C GLN A 256 -29.75 -3.10 15.82
N ASN A 257 -29.01 -3.96 15.14
CA ASN A 257 -28.57 -5.25 15.71
C ASN A 257 -27.08 -5.29 16.08
N ARG A 258 -26.29 -4.28 15.70
CA ARG A 258 -24.82 -4.27 15.81
C ARG A 258 -24.17 -5.52 15.21
N THR A 259 -24.82 -6.14 14.24
CA THR A 259 -24.29 -7.30 13.51
C THR A 259 -23.31 -6.80 12.44
N TYR A 260 -22.29 -7.61 12.19
CA TYR A 260 -21.30 -7.31 11.17
C TYR A 260 -21.97 -7.28 9.79
N PRO A 261 -21.83 -6.21 8.98
CA PRO A 261 -22.46 -6.18 7.67
C PRO A 261 -21.85 -7.24 6.76
N ASP A 262 -22.67 -8.14 6.19
CA ASP A 262 -22.21 -9.21 5.27
C ASP A 262 -21.43 -8.70 4.05
N LYS A 263 -21.66 -7.44 3.65
CA LYS A 263 -21.02 -6.79 2.50
C LYS A 263 -19.72 -6.07 2.85
N PHE A 264 -19.32 -6.04 4.13
CA PHE A 264 -18.04 -5.47 4.53
C PHE A 264 -16.97 -6.55 4.52
N THR A 265 -15.70 -6.17 4.31
CA THR A 265 -14.59 -7.14 4.38
C THR A 265 -14.62 -7.84 5.74
N LYS A 266 -14.44 -9.17 5.79
CA LYS A 266 -14.31 -9.90 7.06
C LYS A 266 -12.93 -9.72 7.69
N HIS A 267 -11.97 -9.23 6.92
CA HIS A 267 -10.57 -9.13 7.33
C HIS A 267 -10.29 -7.85 8.13
N THR A 268 -9.40 -7.98 9.11
CA THR A 268 -8.95 -6.93 10.02
C THR A 268 -7.51 -6.50 9.71
N HIS A 269 -7.31 -5.99 8.49
CA HIS A 269 -5.97 -5.66 7.99
C HIS A 269 -5.25 -4.59 8.82
N GLN A 270 -5.96 -3.65 9.46
CA GLN A 270 -5.28 -2.66 10.32
C GLN A 270 -4.74 -3.32 11.59
N LEU A 271 -5.55 -4.19 12.23
CA LEU A 271 -5.12 -4.95 13.39
C LEU A 271 -3.99 -5.93 13.03
N GLY A 272 -4.10 -6.61 11.89
CA GLY A 272 -3.07 -7.49 11.36
C GLY A 272 -1.77 -6.76 11.08
N LEU A 273 -1.80 -5.60 10.41
CA LEU A 273 -0.59 -4.81 10.19
C LEU A 273 0.01 -4.33 11.52
N ARG A 274 -0.81 -3.84 12.45
CA ARG A 274 -0.32 -3.42 13.77
C ARG A 274 0.39 -4.57 14.49
N HIS A 275 -0.22 -5.76 14.50
CA HIS A 275 0.35 -6.95 15.10
C HIS A 275 1.63 -7.41 14.39
N LEU A 276 1.64 -7.39 13.06
CA LEU A 276 2.80 -7.75 12.25
C LEU A 276 4.03 -6.92 12.62
N GLN A 277 3.86 -5.62 12.89
CA GLN A 277 4.97 -4.74 13.27
C GLN A 277 5.56 -5.07 14.65
N ASP A 278 4.78 -5.67 15.54
CA ASP A 278 5.22 -6.12 16.85
C ASP A 278 5.67 -7.58 16.87
N SER A 279 5.40 -8.34 15.81
CA SER A 279 5.66 -9.78 15.76
C SER A 279 7.15 -10.11 15.88
N THR A 280 7.45 -11.09 16.73
CA THR A 280 8.80 -11.64 16.94
C THR A 280 9.30 -12.46 15.76
N ARG A 281 8.44 -12.76 14.77
CA ARG A 281 8.79 -13.47 13.52
C ARG A 281 9.11 -12.50 12.38
N TRP A 282 8.46 -11.34 12.36
CA TRP A 282 8.67 -10.29 11.38
C TRP A 282 9.93 -9.47 11.67
N ASN A 283 10.08 -9.06 12.93
CA ASN A 283 11.13 -8.14 13.37
C ASN A 283 12.58 -8.62 13.16
N PRO A 284 12.93 -9.90 13.34
CA PRO A 284 14.30 -10.37 13.14
C PRO A 284 14.83 -10.12 11.73
N SER A 285 13.98 -10.30 10.71
CA SER A 285 14.35 -10.05 9.31
C SER A 285 14.81 -8.61 9.08
N TRP A 286 14.14 -7.65 9.72
CA TRP A 286 14.51 -6.24 9.65
C TRP A 286 15.67 -5.88 10.57
N ALA A 287 15.83 -6.57 11.70
CA ALA A 287 16.98 -6.41 12.56
C ALA A 287 18.28 -6.79 11.83
N GLU A 288 18.28 -7.85 11.02
CA GLU A 288 19.42 -8.21 10.17
C GLU A 288 19.76 -7.12 9.15
N VAL A 289 18.76 -6.55 8.49
CA VAL A 289 18.93 -5.43 7.55
C VAL A 289 19.59 -4.23 8.25
N ARG A 290 19.09 -3.85 9.43
CA ARG A 290 19.62 -2.71 10.20
C ARG A 290 21.02 -3.00 10.74
N ALA A 291 21.26 -4.21 11.27
CA ALA A 291 22.58 -4.65 11.75
C ALA A 291 23.65 -4.55 10.66
N ALA A 292 23.30 -4.87 9.40
CA ALA A 292 24.23 -4.82 8.28
C ALA A 292 24.66 -3.39 7.88
N VAL A 293 24.02 -2.33 8.39
CA VAL A 293 24.29 -0.92 8.06
C VAL A 293 24.52 -0.03 9.28
N GLY A 294 24.91 -0.62 10.41
CA GLY A 294 25.28 0.12 11.63
C GLY A 294 24.39 -0.12 12.85
N GLY A 295 23.42 -1.02 12.75
CA GLY A 295 22.60 -1.44 13.88
C GLY A 295 21.51 -0.46 14.30
N ASP A 296 20.90 -0.78 15.44
CA ASP A 296 19.82 -0.02 16.06
C ASP A 296 20.35 1.19 16.85
N PHE A 297 19.50 2.22 16.98
CA PHE A 297 19.78 3.40 17.80
C PHE A 297 19.37 3.18 19.25
N GLU A 298 20.14 3.74 20.18
CA GLU A 298 19.79 3.73 21.61
C GLU A 298 18.61 4.67 21.93
N GLU A 299 18.53 5.80 21.22
CA GLU A 299 17.44 6.76 21.38
C GLU A 299 16.16 6.25 20.71
N GLN A 300 15.11 6.01 21.51
CA GLN A 300 13.85 5.43 21.02
C GLN A 300 13.25 6.16 19.82
N TRP A 301 13.25 7.50 19.80
CA TRP A 301 12.64 8.25 18.69
C TRP A 301 13.45 8.15 17.39
N LYS A 302 14.79 8.01 17.48
CA LYS A 302 15.65 7.73 16.31
C LYS A 302 15.39 6.31 15.83
N GLN A 303 15.23 5.37 16.76
CA GLN A 303 14.89 3.99 16.43
C GLN A 303 13.52 3.87 15.76
N ASP A 304 12.51 4.61 16.22
CA ASP A 304 11.18 4.66 15.59
C ASP A 304 11.28 5.18 14.14
N LEU A 305 11.99 6.29 13.93
CA LEU A 305 12.23 6.86 12.59
C LEU A 305 13.01 5.88 11.71
N TRP A 306 14.03 5.22 12.27
CA TRP A 306 14.85 4.26 11.54
C TRP A 306 14.05 3.04 11.11
N TRP A 307 13.21 2.52 12.00
CA TRP A 307 12.31 1.42 11.71
C TRP A 307 11.29 1.81 10.62
N ALA A 308 10.70 3.01 10.71
CA ALA A 308 9.77 3.50 9.70
C ALA A 308 10.43 3.64 8.32
N ILE A 309 11.63 4.21 8.25
CA ILE A 309 12.40 4.35 7.01
C ILE A 309 12.70 2.99 6.41
N VAL A 310 13.15 2.01 7.20
CA VAL A 310 13.58 0.73 6.65
C VAL A 310 12.41 -0.11 6.15
N THR A 311 11.26 -0.06 6.84
CA THR A 311 10.10 -0.90 6.54
C THR A 311 9.16 -0.30 5.50
N CYS A 312 9.02 1.02 5.44
CA CYS A 312 8.09 1.70 4.54
C CYS A 312 8.80 2.16 3.26
N GLN A 313 9.24 1.22 2.42
CA GLN A 313 9.99 1.51 1.16
C GLN A 313 9.30 1.02 -0.12
N GLY A 314 8.07 0.51 -0.02
CA GLY A 314 7.33 0.01 -1.18
C GLY A 314 7.82 -1.36 -1.68
N LEU A 315 7.49 -1.72 -2.92
CA LEU A 315 7.72 -3.04 -3.49
C LEU A 315 9.20 -3.40 -3.53
N ASP A 316 10.01 -2.48 -4.07
CA ASP A 316 11.44 -2.71 -4.25
C ASP A 316 12.14 -2.74 -2.89
N GLY A 317 11.66 -1.97 -1.91
CA GLY A 317 12.17 -1.97 -0.55
C GLY A 317 11.99 -3.30 0.18
N MET A 318 10.88 -4.00 -0.08
CA MET A 318 10.62 -5.32 0.51
C MET A 318 11.66 -6.38 0.10
N THR A 319 12.39 -6.16 -1.00
CA THR A 319 13.48 -7.05 -1.40
C THR A 319 14.59 -7.13 -0.35
N MET A 320 14.76 -6.11 0.50
CA MET A 320 15.81 -6.03 1.53
C MET A 320 15.74 -7.16 2.57
N ILE A 321 14.54 -7.65 2.89
CA ILE A 321 14.32 -8.76 3.84
C ILE A 321 14.99 -10.06 3.35
N ARG A 322 15.20 -10.20 2.04
CA ARG A 322 15.73 -11.43 1.46
C ARG A 322 17.26 -11.47 1.61
N PRO A 323 17.83 -12.59 2.08
CA PRO A 323 19.27 -12.75 2.16
C PRO A 323 19.95 -12.48 0.80
N GLY A 324 20.97 -11.62 0.80
CA GLY A 324 21.74 -11.25 -0.39
C GLY A 324 21.20 -10.07 -1.19
N ASN A 325 19.96 -9.62 -0.95
CA ASN A 325 19.33 -8.53 -1.71
C ASN A 325 19.57 -7.13 -1.11
N LEU A 326 20.31 -7.04 -0.01
CA LEU A 326 20.62 -5.77 0.65
C LEU A 326 21.65 -4.91 -0.11
N ALA A 327 22.46 -5.51 -0.99
CA ALA A 327 23.59 -4.82 -1.62
C ALA A 327 23.21 -3.50 -2.34
N PRO A 328 22.13 -3.42 -3.13
CA PRO A 328 21.71 -2.17 -3.80
C PRO A 328 21.27 -1.08 -2.82
N TRP A 329 20.87 -1.44 -1.60
CA TRP A 329 20.32 -0.53 -0.60
C TRP A 329 21.36 -0.03 0.40
N ARG A 330 22.51 -0.71 0.50
CA ARG A 330 23.52 -0.46 1.53
C ARG A 330 23.98 1.00 1.59
N GLU A 331 24.28 1.61 0.44
CA GLU A 331 24.74 3.00 0.38
C GLU A 331 23.65 3.96 0.88
N ARG A 332 22.43 3.81 0.37
CA ARG A 332 21.28 4.66 0.76
C ARG A 332 20.93 4.52 2.24
N LEU A 333 20.87 3.29 2.75
CA LEU A 333 20.61 3.02 4.16
C LEU A 333 21.71 3.60 5.06
N THR A 334 22.97 3.48 4.67
CA THR A 334 24.10 4.07 5.42
C THR A 334 23.98 5.60 5.47
N ALA A 335 23.64 6.22 4.33
CA ALA A 335 23.43 7.65 4.25
C ALA A 335 22.24 8.11 5.12
N TRP A 336 21.11 7.42 5.08
CA TRP A 336 19.97 7.72 5.94
C TRP A 336 20.29 7.55 7.43
N ARG A 337 20.96 6.45 7.81
CA ARG A 337 21.37 6.23 9.19
C ARG A 337 22.26 7.36 9.68
N ALA A 338 23.24 7.79 8.87
CA ALA A 338 24.11 8.92 9.21
C ALA A 338 23.33 10.24 9.38
N ARG A 339 22.33 10.49 8.53
CA ARG A 339 21.45 11.66 8.66
C ARG A 339 20.64 11.62 9.96
N ILE A 340 20.05 10.48 10.32
CA ILE A 340 19.31 10.30 11.58
C ILE A 340 20.22 10.48 12.79
N GLU A 341 21.43 9.93 12.76
CA GLU A 341 22.43 10.09 13.81
C GLU A 341 22.75 11.57 14.06
N ALA A 342 22.89 12.35 12.97
CA ALA A 342 23.18 13.77 13.02
C ALA A 342 22.00 14.64 13.49
N MET A 343 20.78 14.11 13.56
CA MET A 343 19.63 14.85 14.08
C MET A 343 19.75 15.04 15.59
N SER A 344 19.70 16.30 16.03
CA SER A 344 19.73 16.68 17.45
C SER A 344 18.35 16.86 18.07
N GLU A 345 17.32 17.05 17.24
CA GLU A 345 15.97 17.36 17.70
C GLU A 345 15.01 16.23 17.40
N ARG A 346 14.19 15.88 18.41
CA ARG A 346 13.13 14.90 18.27
C ARG A 346 12.01 15.45 17.39
N PRO A 347 11.58 14.73 16.34
CA PRO A 347 10.44 15.12 15.52
C PRO A 347 9.15 15.18 16.34
N ASN A 348 8.30 16.15 16.02
CA ASN A 348 7.01 16.31 16.69
C ASN A 348 6.12 15.08 16.51
N LYS A 349 5.36 14.76 17.56
CA LYS A 349 4.22 13.83 17.49
C LYS A 349 2.91 14.60 17.47
N ILE A 350 1.99 14.14 16.64
CA ILE A 350 0.61 14.63 16.62
C ILE A 350 -0.24 13.68 17.45
N ALA A 351 -0.73 14.16 18.59
CA ALA A 351 -1.64 13.40 19.44
C ALA A 351 -3.08 13.44 18.88
N VAL A 352 -3.77 12.30 18.95
CA VAL A 352 -5.19 12.12 18.65
C VAL A 352 -5.78 11.23 19.76
N GLY A 353 -6.38 11.86 20.76
CA GLY A 353 -6.73 11.20 22.02
C GLY A 353 -5.47 10.74 22.76
N ARG A 354 -5.40 9.47 23.17
CA ARG A 354 -4.23 8.88 23.84
C ARG A 354 -3.12 8.44 22.89
N GLN A 355 -3.46 8.25 21.62
CA GLN A 355 -2.50 7.82 20.61
C GLN A 355 -1.83 9.00 19.94
N GLY A 356 -0.72 8.74 19.27
CA GLY A 356 -0.08 9.74 18.45
C GLY A 356 0.82 9.12 17.39
N THR A 357 0.98 9.86 16.30
CA THR A 357 1.82 9.50 15.16
C THR A 357 2.88 10.58 14.98
N TYR A 358 4.05 10.22 14.47
CA TYR A 358 5.07 11.22 14.13
C TYR A 358 4.65 12.05 12.91
N ILE A 359 5.26 13.23 12.76
CA ILE A 359 5.03 14.07 11.57
C ILE A 359 5.48 13.39 10.28
N PHE A 360 6.54 12.57 10.32
CA PHE A 360 7.00 11.76 9.19
C PHE A 360 6.13 10.50 9.00
N PRO A 361 6.19 9.80 7.85
CA PRO A 361 5.42 8.57 7.63
C PRO A 361 5.68 7.53 8.72
N ASP A 362 4.65 7.24 9.51
CA ASP A 362 4.71 6.37 10.69
C ASP A 362 3.45 5.49 10.68
N LEU A 363 3.53 4.40 9.91
CA LEU A 363 2.39 3.49 9.74
C LEU A 363 1.92 2.93 11.09
N LYS A 364 2.84 2.68 12.03
CA LYS A 364 2.49 2.18 13.37
C LYS A 364 1.61 3.18 14.10
N GLY A 365 2.09 4.42 14.24
CA GLY A 365 1.33 5.49 14.89
C GLY A 365 0.01 5.79 14.19
N ASP A 366 -0.01 5.73 12.86
CA ASP A 366 -1.23 5.94 12.07
C ASP A 366 -2.27 4.82 12.35
N LEU A 367 -1.85 3.55 12.41
CA LEU A 367 -2.69 2.39 12.77
C LEU A 367 -3.15 2.42 14.23
N ASP A 368 -2.29 2.87 15.15
CA ASP A 368 -2.63 3.00 16.57
C ASP A 368 -3.78 4.00 16.74
N ILE A 369 -3.72 5.14 16.05
CA ILE A 369 -4.79 6.14 16.07
C ILE A 369 -6.12 5.54 15.58
N THR A 370 -6.12 4.85 14.44
CA THR A 370 -7.36 4.34 13.84
C THR A 370 -7.94 3.14 14.58
N THR A 371 -7.12 2.27 15.18
CA THR A 371 -7.57 1.05 15.88
C THR A 371 -7.75 1.19 17.38
N SER A 372 -7.37 2.33 17.97
CA SER A 372 -7.46 2.54 19.42
C SER A 372 -8.87 2.36 19.97
N GLY A 373 -8.99 1.90 21.22
CA GLY A 373 -10.27 1.54 21.84
C GLY A 373 -10.72 0.11 21.57
N TYR A 374 -10.17 -0.57 20.56
CA TYR A 374 -10.28 -2.02 20.41
C TYR A 374 -9.17 -2.74 21.19
N THR A 375 -7.93 -2.23 21.09
CA THR A 375 -6.79 -2.71 21.87
C THR A 375 -6.89 -2.16 23.30
N TYR A 376 -7.43 -2.98 24.20
CA TYR A 376 -7.51 -2.67 25.64
C TYR A 376 -6.11 -2.34 26.18
N GLY A 377 -5.95 -1.14 26.76
CA GLY A 377 -4.70 -0.72 27.41
C GLY A 377 -3.87 0.32 26.66
N THR A 378 -4.39 0.91 25.57
CA THR A 378 -3.73 2.03 24.87
C THR A 378 -4.45 3.37 25.04
#